data_AF-M3X9B6-F1
#
_entry.id   AF-M3X9B6-F1
#
_cell.length_a   1.000
_cell.length_b   1.000
_cell.length_c   1.000
_cell.angle_alpha   90.00
_cell.angle_beta   90.00
_cell.angle_gamma   90.00
#
_symmetry.space_group_name_H-M   'P 1'
#
loop_
_entity.id
_entity.type
_entity.pdbx_description
1 polymer ?
#
loop_
_entity_poly.entity_id
_entity_poly.type
_entity_poly.pdbx_seq_one_letter_code
_entity_poly.pdbx_strand_id
1 'polypeptide(L)'
;MYITEPQNEHLEDKNTPSSTTPQILKDSSIHEHEETKESVLSQTEETKPQKEKKYSCPPQGNLNKVITNGVALFMLWCVAWSFSGSEVLPGGNLFGLLIIFYSAMIGGKILELIRIPSVPQLPPLLGMLLAGFTIRNVPFLSDYIHINNTWSSTLRNTALTVILIQAGLGLDPQALKHLKRVCLRLALGPCLIEACSTAVISHFLMNFPWQWGFLLGFVVGAVSPAVVVPSMLLLQEKGYGIKKGIPTLLIAASSLDDIIAITGFSACLSIAFSSGSVLKNILASFRDILIGVLAGAVLGIFVRYFPSEDQTKLSLKRAFLILSMCVSAVLGSHHIGLHAAGGLFTLALSFVAGVNWSTEKIRVQRVIKTVWYIFQPLLFGLVGSEVSVTSLKSNAIGICVVTMSLALLVRISCTFLLMCFAGFSFKEKIFIALSWIPKATVQINQAILLLFLLREEWTNCKVAKCKYTKERQ
;
A
#
# COMPACT_ATOMS: atom_id res chain seq x y z
N MET A 1 56.53 42.11 29.32
CA MET A 1 56.22 43.51 29.68
C MET A 1 54.92 43.45 30.48
N TYR A 2 54.92 43.94 31.73
CA TYR A 2 53.82 44.18 32.70
C TYR A 2 52.39 43.79 32.27
N ILE A 3 51.64 42.90 32.94
CA ILE A 3 51.10 42.91 34.34
C ILE A 3 50.34 44.21 34.68
N THR A 4 49.01 44.15 34.80
CA THR A 4 48.19 44.50 36.00
C THR A 4 46.67 44.47 35.72
N GLU A 5 45.92 43.73 36.54
CA GLU A 5 44.49 43.98 36.90
C GLU A 5 44.42 45.11 37.99
N PRO A 6 43.30 45.32 38.73
CA PRO A 6 41.89 45.56 38.40
C PRO A 6 41.40 46.91 39.02
N GLN A 7 40.09 47.23 38.93
CA GLN A 7 39.41 47.89 40.07
C GLN A 7 37.88 47.73 40.08
N ASN A 8 37.35 47.40 41.27
CA ASN A 8 35.93 47.47 41.65
C ASN A 8 35.66 48.78 42.38
N GLU A 9 34.43 49.29 42.31
CA GLU A 9 33.67 50.00 43.37
C GLU A 9 32.26 50.28 42.81
N HIS A 10 31.13 50.27 43.51
CA HIS A 10 30.66 49.73 44.79
C HIS A 10 29.13 50.02 44.79
N LEU A 11 28.30 49.06 45.24
CA LEU A 11 27.04 49.24 46.02
C LEU A 11 25.86 50.10 45.44
N GLU A 12 24.57 49.88 45.77
CA GLU A 12 23.92 49.02 46.79
C GLU A 12 22.46 48.61 46.41
N ASP A 13 21.95 47.62 47.14
CA ASP A 13 20.71 46.81 47.04
C ASP A 13 19.31 47.47 46.88
N LYS A 14 18.35 46.71 46.31
CA LYS A 14 17.29 46.03 47.12
C LYS A 14 16.34 45.05 46.39
N ASN A 15 16.47 43.77 46.76
CA ASN A 15 15.45 42.77 47.11
C ASN A 15 14.31 42.36 46.14
N THR A 16 14.51 41.20 45.49
CA THR A 16 13.76 39.90 45.56
C THR A 16 12.38 39.78 46.26
N PRO A 17 11.59 38.68 46.05
CA PRO A 17 11.80 37.49 45.21
C PRO A 17 10.59 36.99 44.38
N SER A 18 10.82 35.87 43.69
CA SER A 18 9.90 35.11 42.82
C SER A 18 9.03 34.04 43.51
N SER A 19 7.95 33.66 42.80
CA SER A 19 7.51 32.26 42.51
C SER A 19 6.22 31.68 43.12
N THR A 20 5.53 30.92 42.26
CA THR A 20 4.64 29.76 42.52
C THR A 20 3.15 30.00 42.83
N THR A 21 2.29 29.20 42.18
CA THR A 21 0.81 29.11 42.22
C THR A 21 0.41 27.65 42.54
N PRO A 22 -0.89 27.27 42.64
CA PRO A 22 -2.07 27.77 43.37
C PRO A 22 -2.64 26.70 44.36
N GLN A 23 -3.73 26.97 45.10
CA GLN A 23 -4.85 26.03 45.49
C GLN A 23 -5.83 26.74 46.47
N ILE A 24 -7.15 26.85 46.21
CA ILE A 24 -8.31 25.91 46.37
C ILE A 24 -9.09 26.04 47.72
N LEU A 25 -10.43 26.21 47.60
CA LEU A 25 -11.56 25.82 48.48
C LEU A 25 -12.29 26.83 49.44
N LYS A 26 -13.60 27.00 49.14
CA LYS A 26 -14.82 26.81 49.99
C LYS A 26 -15.61 27.98 50.68
N ASP A 27 -16.94 27.93 50.43
CA ASP A 27 -18.18 28.32 51.18
C ASP A 27 -18.17 29.60 52.07
N SER A 28 -19.16 30.51 52.06
CA SER A 28 -20.59 30.25 52.33
C SER A 28 -21.56 31.46 52.06
N SER A 29 -22.83 31.11 51.78
CA SER A 29 -24.13 31.84 51.85
C SER A 29 -24.29 33.27 52.44
N ILE A 30 -25.22 34.07 51.87
CA ILE A 30 -26.51 34.52 52.50
C ILE A 30 -27.37 35.44 51.57
N HIS A 31 -28.70 35.29 51.69
CA HIS A 31 -29.88 36.06 51.19
C HIS A 31 -29.67 37.54 50.76
N GLU A 32 -30.20 37.98 49.61
CA GLU A 32 -31.61 38.33 49.28
C GLU A 32 -32.19 39.53 50.05
N HIS A 33 -32.64 40.55 49.32
CA HIS A 33 -33.91 41.20 49.63
C HIS A 33 -34.64 41.64 48.35
N GLU A 34 -35.92 41.32 48.35
CA GLU A 34 -36.92 41.44 47.30
C GLU A 34 -37.69 42.77 47.43
N GLU A 35 -38.20 43.31 46.31
CA GLU A 35 -39.43 44.12 46.37
C GLU A 35 -40.27 43.93 45.09
N THR A 36 -41.29 43.09 45.21
CA THR A 36 -42.31 42.83 44.17
C THR A 36 -43.60 43.52 44.58
N LYS A 37 -44.29 44.20 43.66
CA LYS A 37 -45.59 44.84 43.94
C LYS A 37 -46.80 44.12 43.32
N GLU A 38 -47.75 43.78 44.19
CA GLU A 38 -49.21 43.71 43.96
C GLU A 38 -49.78 42.59 43.04
N SER A 39 -49.79 41.36 43.59
CA SER A 39 -51.00 40.58 43.96
C SER A 39 -52.28 40.53 43.09
N VAL A 40 -52.68 39.28 42.75
CA VAL A 40 -54.03 38.67 42.96
C VAL A 40 -55.16 39.05 41.97
N LEU A 41 -56.01 38.17 41.40
CA LEU A 41 -56.46 36.79 41.71
C LEU A 41 -56.86 36.00 40.44
N SER A 42 -56.47 34.72 40.33
CA SER A 42 -57.31 33.55 39.94
C SER A 42 -56.46 32.38 39.39
N GLN A 43 -56.60 31.20 39.99
CA GLN A 43 -55.96 29.96 39.54
C GLN A 43 -56.92 29.17 38.64
N THR A 44 -56.45 28.72 37.47
CA THR A 44 -56.96 27.50 36.82
C THR A 44 -55.83 26.78 36.07
N GLU A 45 -55.50 25.59 36.57
CA GLU A 45 -54.85 24.44 35.93
C GLU A 45 -53.53 24.58 35.14
N GLU A 46 -52.53 23.83 35.59
CA GLU A 46 -51.26 23.58 34.89
C GLU A 46 -51.49 22.92 33.53
N THR A 47 -51.10 23.60 32.45
CA THR A 47 -50.78 22.92 31.18
C THR A 47 -49.28 22.96 30.96
N LYS A 48 -48.64 21.78 31.00
CA LYS A 48 -47.20 21.59 30.76
C LYS A 48 -46.72 22.37 29.52
N PRO A 49 -45.69 23.23 29.61
CA PRO A 49 -45.05 23.73 28.40
C PRO A 49 -44.44 22.54 27.66
N GLN A 50 -44.89 22.35 26.41
CA GLN A 50 -44.40 21.29 25.56
C GLN A 50 -42.88 21.39 25.43
N LYS A 51 -42.17 20.28 25.68
CA LYS A 51 -40.86 20.09 25.06
C LYS A 51 -41.08 20.11 23.55
N GLU A 52 -40.84 21.25 22.92
CA GLU A 52 -40.63 21.30 21.48
C GLU A 52 -39.51 20.33 21.14
N LYS A 53 -39.89 19.17 20.59
CA LYS A 53 -38.94 18.30 19.90
C LYS A 53 -38.47 19.07 18.68
N LYS A 54 -37.36 19.79 18.84
CA LYS A 54 -36.60 20.37 17.75
C LYS A 54 -36.16 19.22 16.85
N TYR A 55 -36.97 18.94 15.82
CA TYR A 55 -36.68 17.92 14.82
C TYR A 55 -35.40 18.34 14.09
N SER A 56 -34.28 17.78 14.52
CA SER A 56 -32.97 18.03 13.92
C SER A 56 -32.89 17.33 12.56
N CYS A 57 -33.49 17.96 11.56
CA CYS A 57 -33.22 17.75 10.15
C CYS A 57 -32.10 18.74 9.74
N PRO A 58 -31.04 18.31 9.02
CA PRO A 58 -30.76 16.94 8.56
C PRO A 58 -30.27 16.03 9.71
N PRO A 59 -30.28 14.69 9.52
CA PRO A 59 -29.53 13.79 10.39
C PRO A 59 -28.07 14.25 10.49
N GLN A 60 -27.50 14.21 11.69
CA GLN A 60 -26.10 14.58 11.93
C GLN A 60 -25.30 13.36 12.43
N GLY A 61 -23.99 13.38 12.20
CA GLY A 61 -23.08 12.28 12.58
C GLY A 61 -23.11 11.08 11.62
N ASN A 62 -22.83 9.89 12.15
CA ASN A 62 -22.49 8.70 11.37
C ASN A 62 -23.61 8.23 10.43
N LEU A 63 -24.89 8.35 10.84
CA LEU A 63 -26.03 7.94 10.03
C LEU A 63 -26.08 8.71 8.70
N ASN A 64 -25.93 10.04 8.76
CA ASN A 64 -25.90 10.87 7.55
C ASN A 64 -24.70 10.50 6.67
N LYS A 65 -23.51 10.35 7.26
CA LYS A 65 -22.32 9.91 6.51
C LYS A 65 -22.52 8.56 5.82
N VAL A 66 -23.26 7.62 6.40
CA VAL A 66 -23.61 6.35 5.74
C VAL A 66 -24.60 6.59 4.59
N ILE A 67 -25.67 7.36 4.82
CA ILE A 67 -26.68 7.69 3.80
C ILE A 67 -26.06 8.43 2.61
N THR A 68 -25.27 9.49 2.84
CA THR A 68 -24.59 10.26 1.77
C THR A 68 -23.68 9.36 0.93
N ASN A 69 -22.91 8.46 1.57
CA ASN A 69 -22.08 7.50 0.85
C ASN A 69 -22.94 6.52 0.05
N GLY A 70 -24.01 5.96 0.62
CA GLY A 70 -24.91 5.04 -0.08
C GLY A 70 -25.54 5.67 -1.32
N VAL A 71 -26.05 6.90 -1.19
CA VAL A 71 -26.62 7.68 -2.30
C VAL A 71 -25.56 7.98 -3.35
N ALA A 72 -24.34 8.37 -2.97
CA ALA A 72 -23.27 8.63 -3.93
C ALA A 72 -22.87 7.39 -4.74
N LEU A 73 -22.85 6.21 -4.12
CA LEU A 73 -22.58 4.93 -4.79
C LEU A 73 -23.73 4.51 -5.71
N PHE A 74 -24.98 4.72 -5.29
CA PHE A 74 -26.15 4.50 -6.14
C PHE A 74 -26.16 5.43 -7.36
N MET A 75 -25.84 6.72 -7.18
CA MET A 75 -25.74 7.67 -8.30
C MET A 75 -24.59 7.31 -9.26
N LEU A 76 -23.45 6.83 -8.74
CA LEU A 76 -22.36 6.31 -9.59
C LEU A 76 -22.82 5.11 -10.42
N TRP A 77 -23.62 4.21 -9.85
CA TRP A 77 -24.24 3.10 -10.59
C TRP A 77 -25.19 3.61 -11.68
N CYS A 78 -26.09 4.53 -11.37
CA CYS A 78 -27.02 5.11 -12.35
C CYS A 78 -26.30 5.78 -13.51
N VAL A 79 -25.19 6.48 -13.26
CA VAL A 79 -24.36 7.09 -14.31
C VAL A 79 -23.65 6.01 -15.15
N ALA A 80 -23.05 5.00 -14.52
CA ALA A 80 -22.41 3.89 -15.24
C ALA A 80 -23.41 3.11 -16.11
N TRP A 81 -24.61 2.84 -15.58
CA TRP A 81 -25.73 2.23 -16.30
C TRP A 81 -26.16 3.07 -17.51
N SER A 82 -26.33 4.38 -17.32
CA SER A 82 -26.74 5.32 -18.38
C SER A 82 -25.72 5.37 -19.53
N PHE A 83 -24.42 5.20 -19.24
CA PHE A 83 -23.36 5.24 -20.25
C PHE A 83 -23.10 3.88 -20.93
N SER A 84 -23.09 2.79 -20.17
CA SER A 84 -22.61 1.47 -20.64
C SER A 84 -23.71 0.42 -20.87
N GLY A 85 -24.97 0.75 -20.58
CA GLY A 85 -26.13 -0.10 -20.88
C GLY A 85 -26.01 -1.52 -20.35
N SER A 86 -26.01 -2.50 -21.25
CA SER A 86 -26.01 -3.93 -20.91
C SER A 86 -24.73 -4.44 -20.24
N GLU A 87 -23.58 -3.73 -20.28
CA GLU A 87 -22.38 -4.15 -19.53
C GLU A 87 -22.51 -3.96 -18.01
N VAL A 88 -23.56 -3.28 -17.56
CA VAL A 88 -23.89 -3.02 -16.14
C VAL A 88 -25.03 -3.92 -15.64
N LEU A 89 -25.54 -4.81 -16.50
CA LEU A 89 -26.42 -5.91 -16.07
C LEU A 89 -25.63 -7.04 -15.38
N PRO A 90 -26.28 -7.88 -14.56
CA PRO A 90 -25.69 -9.12 -14.06
C PRO A 90 -25.10 -9.96 -15.19
N GLY A 91 -23.88 -10.47 -15.00
CA GLY A 91 -23.08 -11.13 -16.05
C GLY A 91 -22.18 -10.18 -16.86
N GLY A 92 -22.39 -8.86 -16.80
CA GLY A 92 -21.53 -7.85 -17.42
C GLY A 92 -20.21 -7.62 -16.68
N ASN A 93 -19.15 -7.26 -17.41
CA ASN A 93 -17.83 -7.01 -16.83
C ASN A 93 -17.83 -5.75 -15.93
N LEU A 94 -18.53 -4.69 -16.32
CA LEU A 94 -18.60 -3.46 -15.51
C LEU A 94 -19.46 -3.66 -14.25
N PHE A 95 -20.53 -4.45 -14.33
CA PHE A 95 -21.27 -4.94 -13.16
C PHE A 95 -20.33 -5.64 -12.17
N GLY A 96 -19.52 -6.59 -12.62
CA GLY A 96 -18.59 -7.32 -11.75
C GLY A 96 -17.56 -6.41 -11.07
N LEU A 97 -16.98 -5.46 -11.80
CA LEU A 97 -16.03 -4.48 -11.26
C LEU A 97 -16.67 -3.56 -10.21
N LEU A 98 -17.89 -3.07 -10.45
CA LEU A 98 -18.61 -2.20 -9.50
C LEU A 98 -18.98 -2.97 -8.23
N ILE A 99 -19.46 -4.21 -8.34
CA ILE A 99 -19.79 -5.02 -7.17
C ILE A 99 -18.54 -5.35 -6.34
N ILE A 100 -17.40 -5.66 -6.95
CA ILE A 100 -16.13 -5.82 -6.22
C ILE A 100 -15.69 -4.50 -5.56
N PHE A 101 -15.80 -3.37 -6.24
CA PHE A 101 -15.42 -2.08 -5.66
C PHE A 101 -16.25 -1.77 -4.40
N TYR A 102 -17.57 -1.91 -4.48
CA TYR A 102 -18.47 -1.67 -3.36
C TYR A 102 -18.29 -2.68 -2.23
N SER A 103 -18.19 -3.98 -2.54
CA SER A 103 -17.97 -5.01 -1.53
C SER A 103 -16.63 -4.83 -0.82
N ALA A 104 -15.57 -4.46 -1.53
CA ALA A 104 -14.26 -4.19 -0.95
C ALA A 104 -14.30 -2.97 -0.01
N MET A 105 -14.98 -1.88 -0.41
CA MET A 105 -15.17 -0.73 0.50
C MET A 105 -15.99 -1.08 1.75
N ILE A 106 -17.04 -1.90 1.59
CA ILE A 106 -17.89 -2.34 2.71
C ILE A 106 -17.09 -3.27 3.63
N GLY A 107 -16.42 -4.28 3.09
CA GLY A 107 -15.57 -5.21 3.84
C GLY A 107 -14.44 -4.51 4.59
N GLY A 108 -13.79 -3.53 3.96
CA GLY A 108 -12.78 -2.68 4.60
C GLY A 108 -13.34 -1.91 5.81
N LYS A 109 -14.52 -1.29 5.68
CA LYS A 109 -15.19 -0.59 6.79
C LYS A 109 -15.69 -1.53 7.88
N ILE A 110 -16.23 -2.70 7.53
CA ILE A 110 -16.66 -3.72 8.50
C ILE A 110 -15.46 -4.16 9.34
N LEU A 111 -14.31 -4.44 8.74
CA LEU A 111 -13.13 -4.86 9.48
C LEU A 111 -12.51 -3.75 10.33
N GLU A 112 -12.63 -2.48 9.91
CA GLU A 112 -12.25 -1.30 10.71
C GLU A 112 -13.17 -1.10 11.94
N LEU A 113 -14.45 -1.47 11.84
CA LEU A 113 -15.42 -1.43 12.94
C LEU A 113 -15.25 -2.60 13.94
N ILE A 114 -14.75 -3.76 13.49
CA ILE A 114 -14.49 -4.92 14.36
C ILE A 114 -13.27 -4.65 15.24
N ARG A 115 -13.53 -4.02 16.40
CA ARG A 115 -12.51 -3.69 17.39
C ARG A 115 -12.44 -4.76 18.48
N ILE A 116 -11.52 -5.71 18.32
CA ILE A 116 -11.23 -6.74 19.32
C ILE A 116 -10.38 -6.11 20.44
N PRO A 117 -10.76 -6.23 21.74
CA PRO A 117 -10.08 -5.51 22.83
C PRO A 117 -8.57 -5.77 22.98
N SER A 118 -8.11 -6.96 22.59
CA SER A 118 -6.73 -7.43 22.83
C SER A 118 -5.78 -7.30 21.65
N VAL A 119 -6.23 -6.79 20.49
CA VAL A 119 -5.38 -6.61 19.29
C VAL A 119 -5.52 -5.21 18.69
N PRO A 120 -4.51 -4.72 17.94
CA PRO A 120 -4.65 -3.49 17.16
C PRO A 120 -5.82 -3.56 16.17
N GLN A 121 -6.32 -2.40 15.75
CA GLN A 121 -7.34 -2.31 14.69
C GLN A 121 -6.89 -3.09 13.45
N LEU A 122 -7.73 -3.98 12.95
CA LEU A 122 -7.43 -4.79 11.78
C LEU A 122 -7.29 -3.86 10.55
N PRO A 123 -6.27 -4.08 9.69
CA PRO A 123 -6.06 -3.21 8.54
C PRO A 123 -7.23 -3.36 7.54
N PRO A 124 -7.84 -2.25 7.07
CA PRO A 124 -8.95 -2.31 6.10
C PRO A 124 -8.63 -3.08 4.81
N LEU A 125 -7.34 -3.18 4.46
CA LEU A 125 -6.81 -3.98 3.34
C LEU A 125 -7.25 -5.45 3.41
N LEU A 126 -7.28 -6.03 4.61
CA LEU A 126 -7.71 -7.41 4.82
C LEU A 126 -9.22 -7.57 4.55
N GLY A 127 -10.03 -6.58 4.96
CA GLY A 127 -11.46 -6.57 4.69
C GLY A 127 -11.78 -6.41 3.20
N MET A 128 -11.01 -5.58 2.49
CA MET A 128 -11.10 -5.41 1.03
C MET A 128 -10.78 -6.73 0.29
N LEU A 129 -9.72 -7.43 0.72
CA LEU A 129 -9.31 -8.71 0.14
C LEU A 129 -10.33 -9.82 0.43
N LEU A 130 -10.82 -9.92 1.66
CA LEU A 130 -11.83 -10.91 2.04
C LEU A 130 -13.13 -10.74 1.28
N ALA A 131 -13.55 -9.51 0.96
CA ALA A 131 -14.75 -9.26 0.16
C ALA A 131 -14.63 -9.74 -1.30
N GLY A 132 -13.45 -9.61 -1.91
CA GLY A 132 -13.17 -10.21 -3.22
C GLY A 132 -13.15 -11.74 -3.16
N PHE A 133 -12.54 -12.29 -2.11
CA PHE A 133 -12.48 -13.74 -1.87
C PHE A 133 -13.87 -14.35 -1.67
N THR A 134 -14.77 -13.72 -0.90
CA THR A 134 -16.14 -14.24 -0.70
C THR A 134 -16.95 -14.20 -1.99
N ILE A 135 -16.86 -13.13 -2.78
CA ILE A 135 -17.49 -13.05 -4.11
C ILE A 135 -17.09 -14.22 -5.01
N ARG A 136 -15.80 -14.58 -5.02
CA ARG A 136 -15.29 -15.67 -5.87
C ARG A 136 -15.69 -17.07 -5.40
N ASN A 137 -15.90 -17.26 -4.10
CA ASN A 137 -16.06 -18.60 -3.51
C ASN A 137 -17.51 -18.92 -3.08
N VAL A 138 -18.42 -17.95 -3.10
CA VAL A 138 -19.86 -18.18 -2.96
C VAL A 138 -20.45 -18.42 -4.35
N PRO A 139 -20.99 -19.62 -4.67
CA PRO A 139 -21.44 -19.95 -6.03
C PRO A 139 -22.47 -18.95 -6.58
N PHE A 140 -23.49 -18.62 -5.78
CA PHE A 140 -24.50 -17.62 -6.12
C PHE A 140 -23.93 -16.24 -6.48
N LEU A 141 -22.75 -15.86 -5.98
CA LEU A 141 -22.10 -14.60 -6.35
C LEU A 141 -21.20 -14.77 -7.58
N SER A 142 -20.41 -15.85 -7.65
CA SER A 142 -19.48 -16.07 -8.77
C SER A 142 -20.18 -16.32 -10.10
N ASP A 143 -21.42 -16.81 -10.12
CA ASP A 143 -22.15 -17.08 -11.37
C ASP A 143 -22.64 -15.78 -12.04
N TYR A 144 -23.01 -14.74 -11.26
CA TYR A 144 -23.43 -13.44 -11.79
C TYR A 144 -22.28 -12.43 -11.93
N ILE A 145 -21.14 -12.64 -11.24
CA ILE A 145 -20.01 -11.70 -11.17
C ILE A 145 -18.84 -12.24 -12.01
N HIS A 146 -18.89 -11.95 -13.30
CA HIS A 146 -17.82 -12.25 -14.25
C HIS A 146 -16.93 -11.02 -14.45
N ILE A 147 -15.62 -11.20 -14.32
CA ILE A 147 -14.62 -10.14 -14.51
C ILE A 147 -13.57 -10.61 -15.51
N ASN A 148 -13.30 -9.79 -16.51
CA ASN A 148 -12.30 -10.08 -17.52
C ASN A 148 -10.89 -9.86 -16.95
N ASN A 149 -10.03 -10.88 -17.07
CA ASN A 149 -8.64 -10.87 -16.60
C ASN A 149 -7.84 -9.66 -17.11
N THR A 150 -8.09 -9.19 -18.33
CA THR A 150 -7.39 -8.03 -18.93
C THR A 150 -7.75 -6.74 -18.20
N TRP A 151 -9.04 -6.54 -17.88
CA TRP A 151 -9.51 -5.38 -17.11
C TRP A 151 -8.99 -5.43 -15.67
N SER A 152 -9.09 -6.61 -15.05
CA SER A 152 -8.57 -6.87 -13.71
C SER A 152 -7.07 -6.56 -13.60
N SER A 153 -6.25 -7.11 -14.52
CA SER A 153 -4.81 -6.84 -14.61
C SER A 153 -4.49 -5.35 -14.83
N THR A 154 -5.20 -4.70 -15.75
CA THR A 154 -5.02 -3.27 -16.05
C THR A 154 -5.29 -2.39 -14.82
N LEU A 155 -6.38 -2.66 -14.10
CA LEU A 155 -6.72 -1.93 -12.88
C LEU A 155 -5.73 -2.19 -11.75
N ARG A 156 -5.29 -3.45 -11.55
CA ARG A 156 -4.24 -3.79 -10.57
C ARG A 156 -2.91 -3.08 -10.88
N ASN A 157 -2.47 -3.08 -12.14
CA ASN A 157 -1.23 -2.42 -12.56
C ASN A 157 -1.33 -0.90 -12.44
N THR A 158 -2.50 -0.31 -12.74
CA THR A 158 -2.76 1.13 -12.51
C THR A 158 -2.68 1.46 -11.02
N ALA A 159 -3.31 0.67 -10.15
CA ALA A 159 -3.22 0.84 -8.70
C ALA A 159 -1.78 0.72 -8.17
N LEU A 160 -1.02 -0.28 -8.66
CA LEU A 160 0.40 -0.44 -8.34
C LEU A 160 1.24 0.77 -8.76
N THR A 161 0.95 1.35 -9.93
CA THR A 161 1.55 2.60 -10.37
C THR A 161 1.29 3.74 -9.39
N VAL A 162 0.04 3.91 -8.95
CA VAL A 162 -0.36 4.96 -7.99
C VAL A 162 0.35 4.83 -6.64
N ILE A 163 0.56 3.62 -6.11
CA ILE A 163 1.34 3.45 -4.87
C ILE A 163 2.85 3.63 -5.07
N LEU A 164 3.41 3.24 -6.23
CA LEU A 164 4.81 3.53 -6.55
C LEU A 164 5.09 5.04 -6.72
N ILE A 165 4.13 5.82 -7.22
CA ILE A 165 4.22 7.28 -7.21
C ILE A 165 4.31 7.82 -5.77
N GLN A 166 3.46 7.31 -4.86
CA GLN A 166 3.53 7.70 -3.44
C GLN A 166 4.84 7.25 -2.80
N ALA A 167 5.37 6.08 -3.18
CA ALA A 167 6.66 5.57 -2.72
C ALA A 167 7.79 6.53 -3.09
N GLY A 168 7.95 6.87 -4.39
CA GLY A 168 9.02 7.75 -4.85
C GLY A 168 8.90 9.18 -4.33
N LEU A 169 7.69 9.74 -4.30
CA LEU A 169 7.43 11.01 -3.61
C LEU A 169 7.67 10.91 -2.09
N GLY A 170 7.57 9.73 -1.48
CA GLY A 170 7.81 9.50 -0.06
C GLY A 170 9.28 9.58 0.37
N LEU A 171 10.20 9.32 -0.56
CA LEU A 171 11.62 9.18 -0.26
C LEU A 171 12.27 10.50 0.14
N ASP A 172 13.22 10.39 1.07
CA ASP A 172 14.19 11.43 1.42
C ASP A 172 15.53 11.17 0.71
N PRO A 173 16.01 12.07 -0.17
CA PRO A 173 17.30 11.95 -0.83
C PRO A 173 18.50 11.87 0.13
N GLN A 174 18.46 12.55 1.29
CA GLN A 174 19.58 12.59 2.22
C GLN A 174 19.72 11.25 2.97
N ALA A 175 18.63 10.76 3.56
CA ALA A 175 18.58 9.43 4.16
C ALA A 175 18.98 8.33 3.16
N LEU A 176 18.46 8.37 1.92
CA LEU A 176 18.79 7.36 0.91
C LEU A 176 20.27 7.39 0.49
N LYS A 177 20.87 8.58 0.34
CA LYS A 177 22.31 8.72 0.03
C LYS A 177 23.19 8.11 1.11
N HIS A 178 22.84 8.31 2.38
CA HIS A 178 23.55 7.71 3.53
C HIS A 178 23.34 6.19 3.60
N LEU A 179 22.11 5.71 3.38
CA LEU A 179 21.73 4.30 3.60
C LEU A 179 21.87 3.41 2.37
N LYS A 180 22.32 3.90 1.21
CA LYS A 180 22.37 3.16 -0.07
C LYS A 180 22.95 1.74 0.02
N ARG A 181 24.02 1.52 0.80
CA ARG A 181 24.65 0.20 0.99
C ARG A 181 23.78 -0.74 1.83
N VAL A 182 23.08 -0.20 2.82
CA VAL A 182 22.13 -0.95 3.67
C VAL A 182 20.87 -1.29 2.87
N CYS A 183 20.38 -0.34 2.05
CA CYS A 183 19.25 -0.51 1.14
C CYS A 183 19.50 -1.66 0.15
N LEU A 184 20.65 -1.64 -0.55
CA LEU A 184 21.02 -2.72 -1.47
C LEU A 184 21.14 -4.08 -0.78
N ARG A 185 21.69 -4.12 0.44
CA ARG A 185 21.81 -5.36 1.24
C ARG A 185 20.44 -5.88 1.71
N LEU A 186 19.50 -4.99 2.07
CA LEU A 186 18.15 -5.32 2.49
C LEU A 186 17.25 -5.78 1.33
N ALA A 187 17.49 -5.28 0.11
CA ALA A 187 16.79 -5.70 -1.09
C ALA A 187 17.29 -7.06 -1.62
N LEU A 188 18.62 -7.24 -1.78
CA LEU A 188 19.18 -8.47 -2.34
C LEU A 188 19.18 -9.64 -1.37
N GLY A 189 19.65 -9.43 -0.13
CA GLY A 189 19.99 -10.52 0.78
C GLY A 189 18.79 -11.38 1.20
N PRO A 190 17.73 -10.79 1.80
CA PRO A 190 16.53 -11.52 2.20
C PRO A 190 15.81 -12.17 1.02
N CYS A 191 15.67 -11.46 -0.11
CA CYS A 191 14.99 -11.95 -1.31
C CYS A 191 15.67 -13.22 -1.87
N LEU A 192 17.00 -13.16 -2.10
CA LEU A 192 17.75 -14.30 -2.62
C LEU A 192 17.80 -15.48 -1.65
N ILE A 193 17.97 -15.21 -0.35
CA ILE A 193 18.06 -16.27 0.66
C ILE A 193 16.69 -16.93 0.90
N GLU A 194 15.58 -16.18 0.84
CA GLU A 194 14.23 -16.76 0.87
C GLU A 194 13.91 -17.52 -0.43
N ALA A 195 14.33 -17.03 -1.60
CA ALA A 195 14.13 -17.75 -2.86
C ALA A 195 14.87 -19.10 -2.86
N CYS A 196 16.14 -19.11 -2.43
CA CYS A 196 16.92 -20.33 -2.29
C CYS A 196 16.36 -21.28 -1.21
N SER A 197 15.95 -20.77 -0.04
CA SER A 197 15.37 -21.63 1.00
C SER A 197 14.03 -22.21 0.56
N THR A 198 13.15 -21.42 -0.07
CA THR A 198 11.89 -21.89 -0.66
C THR A 198 12.13 -22.97 -1.71
N ALA A 199 13.16 -22.83 -2.56
CA ALA A 199 13.52 -23.84 -3.55
C ALA A 199 13.91 -25.17 -2.90
N VAL A 200 14.76 -25.14 -1.87
CA VAL A 200 15.16 -26.33 -1.10
C VAL A 200 13.96 -26.96 -0.38
N ILE A 201 13.15 -26.16 0.31
CA ILE A 201 11.99 -26.66 1.09
C ILE A 201 10.94 -27.27 0.16
N SER A 202 10.62 -26.62 -0.97
CA SER A 202 9.65 -27.15 -1.93
C SER A 202 10.17 -28.38 -2.68
N HIS A 203 11.48 -28.49 -2.94
CA HIS A 203 12.07 -29.72 -3.47
C HIS A 203 11.82 -30.91 -2.54
N PHE A 204 12.14 -30.78 -1.25
CA PHE A 204 12.01 -31.89 -0.29
C PHE A 204 10.60 -32.14 0.24
N LEU A 205 9.75 -31.11 0.37
CA LEU A 205 8.41 -31.23 0.95
C LEU A 205 7.30 -31.39 -0.10
N MET A 206 7.48 -30.85 -1.30
CA MET A 206 6.50 -30.90 -2.40
C MET A 206 6.95 -31.80 -3.56
N ASN A 207 8.15 -32.39 -3.49
CA ASN A 207 8.78 -33.18 -4.57
C ASN A 207 8.93 -32.40 -5.90
N PHE A 208 9.02 -31.07 -5.83
CA PHE A 208 9.17 -30.23 -7.03
C PHE A 208 10.58 -30.34 -7.62
N PRO A 209 10.75 -30.45 -8.96
CA PRO A 209 12.06 -30.33 -9.57
C PRO A 209 12.69 -28.96 -9.27
N TRP A 210 14.02 -28.89 -9.17
CA TRP A 210 14.76 -27.68 -8.78
C TRP A 210 14.35 -26.42 -9.55
N GLN A 211 14.08 -26.53 -10.86
CA GLN A 211 13.61 -25.44 -11.71
C GLN A 211 12.31 -24.81 -11.18
N TRP A 212 11.32 -25.64 -10.84
CA TRP A 212 10.04 -25.23 -10.27
C TRP A 212 10.18 -24.72 -8.83
N GLY A 213 11.09 -25.31 -8.06
CA GLY A 213 11.43 -24.84 -6.71
C GLY A 213 12.02 -23.41 -6.72
N PHE A 214 12.99 -23.13 -7.59
CA PHE A 214 13.56 -21.78 -7.74
C PHE A 214 12.54 -20.78 -8.31
N LEU A 215 11.71 -21.21 -9.26
CA LEU A 215 10.62 -20.39 -9.80
C LEU A 215 9.63 -19.98 -8.69
N LEU A 216 9.18 -20.95 -7.89
CA LEU A 216 8.35 -20.70 -6.70
C LEU A 216 9.08 -19.80 -5.69
N GLY A 217 10.37 -19.99 -5.49
CA GLY A 217 11.20 -19.18 -4.60
C GLY A 217 11.20 -17.69 -4.97
N PHE A 218 11.35 -17.36 -6.25
CA PHE A 218 11.28 -15.96 -6.70
C PHE A 218 9.86 -15.38 -6.70
N VAL A 219 8.81 -16.22 -6.82
CA VAL A 219 7.40 -15.81 -6.61
C VAL A 219 7.13 -15.48 -5.13
N VAL A 220 7.65 -16.32 -4.22
CA VAL A 220 7.45 -16.18 -2.77
C VAL A 220 8.38 -15.12 -2.16
N GLY A 221 9.53 -14.84 -2.79
CA GLY A 221 10.56 -13.92 -2.28
C GLY A 221 10.26 -12.43 -2.43
N ALA A 222 9.20 -12.05 -3.15
CA ALA A 222 8.83 -10.64 -3.38
C ALA A 222 8.07 -10.02 -2.19
N VAL A 223 8.46 -8.81 -1.79
CA VAL A 223 7.70 -7.97 -0.85
C VAL A 223 6.45 -7.38 -1.53
N SER A 224 5.47 -6.93 -0.74
CA SER A 224 4.36 -6.11 -1.22
C SER A 224 4.56 -4.63 -0.88
N PRO A 225 5.02 -3.76 -1.81
CA PRO A 225 5.05 -2.32 -1.58
C PRO A 225 3.64 -1.76 -1.32
N ALA A 226 2.59 -2.39 -1.86
CA ALA A 226 1.19 -2.01 -1.61
C ALA A 226 0.76 -2.09 -0.13
N VAL A 227 1.51 -2.81 0.72
CA VAL A 227 1.28 -2.90 2.17
C VAL A 227 2.37 -2.17 2.96
N VAL A 228 3.63 -2.28 2.54
CA VAL A 228 4.77 -1.63 3.21
C VAL A 228 4.73 -0.11 3.04
N VAL A 229 4.52 0.40 1.81
CA VAL A 229 4.61 1.83 1.52
C VAL A 229 3.56 2.67 2.28
N PRO A 230 2.25 2.34 2.30
CA PRO A 230 1.27 3.12 3.08
C PRO A 230 1.61 3.13 4.58
N SER A 231 2.10 2.01 5.10
CA SER A 231 2.47 1.84 6.51
C SER A 231 3.69 2.68 6.88
N MET A 232 4.73 2.68 6.03
CA MET A 232 5.94 3.48 6.23
C MET A 232 5.69 4.98 6.05
N LEU A 233 4.86 5.37 5.08
CA LEU A 233 4.42 6.75 4.92
C LEU A 233 3.63 7.23 6.14
N LEU A 234 2.73 6.42 6.69
CA LEU A 234 1.98 6.76 7.92
C LEU A 234 2.91 6.92 9.14
N LEU A 235 3.96 6.10 9.26
CA LEU A 235 4.95 6.24 10.33
C LEU A 235 5.83 7.49 10.15
N GLN A 236 6.16 7.83 8.91
CA GLN A 236 6.88 9.06 8.54
C GLN A 236 6.00 10.31 8.76
N GLU A 237 4.71 10.28 8.43
CA GLU A 237 3.74 11.35 8.78
C GLU A 237 3.67 11.57 10.31
N LYS A 238 3.91 10.51 11.11
CA LYS A 238 3.93 10.54 12.59
C LYS A 238 5.31 10.79 13.22
N GLY A 239 6.37 11.03 12.43
CA GLY A 239 7.71 11.30 12.96
C GLY A 239 8.56 10.09 13.35
N TYR A 240 8.06 8.86 13.21
CA TYR A 240 8.78 7.65 13.64
C TYR A 240 9.88 7.24 12.66
N GLY A 241 11.06 6.89 13.19
CA GLY A 241 12.18 6.32 12.42
C GLY A 241 12.91 7.27 11.46
N ILE A 242 12.42 8.51 11.29
CA ILE A 242 12.94 9.48 10.30
C ILE A 242 14.42 9.82 10.53
N LYS A 243 14.83 10.05 11.79
CA LYS A 243 16.23 10.41 12.15
C LYS A 243 17.27 9.40 11.63
N LYS A 244 16.88 8.12 11.48
CA LYS A 244 17.73 7.05 10.93
C LYS A 244 17.28 6.58 9.54
N GLY A 245 16.37 7.30 8.89
CA GLY A 245 15.88 7.00 7.54
C GLY A 245 15.16 5.65 7.39
N ILE A 246 14.65 5.06 8.46
CA ILE A 246 14.10 3.68 8.41
C ILE A 246 12.89 3.55 7.46
N PRO A 247 11.90 4.44 7.46
CA PRO A 247 10.80 4.40 6.48
C PRO A 247 11.31 4.51 5.03
N THR A 248 12.21 5.46 4.76
CA THR A 248 12.84 5.68 3.45
C THR A 248 13.63 4.45 2.98
N LEU A 249 14.38 3.82 3.88
CA LEU A 249 15.13 2.60 3.63
C LEU A 249 14.18 1.45 3.23
N LEU A 250 13.10 1.25 3.98
CA LEU A 250 12.14 0.18 3.72
C LEU A 250 11.37 0.40 2.40
N ILE A 251 10.92 1.63 2.12
CA ILE A 251 10.25 1.99 0.86
C ILE A 251 11.18 1.78 -0.34
N ALA A 252 12.43 2.27 -0.27
CA ALA A 252 13.38 2.13 -1.37
C ALA A 252 13.81 0.67 -1.58
N ALA A 253 14.09 -0.06 -0.50
CA ALA A 253 14.52 -1.45 -0.59
C ALA A 253 13.39 -2.37 -1.07
N SER A 254 12.11 -2.08 -0.80
CA SER A 254 11.01 -2.96 -1.24
C SER A 254 10.83 -2.86 -2.75
N SER A 255 10.97 -1.67 -3.31
CA SER A 255 10.95 -1.50 -4.77
C SER A 255 12.15 -2.14 -5.46
N LEU A 256 13.31 -2.25 -4.78
CA LEU A 256 14.47 -2.98 -5.28
C LEU A 256 14.29 -4.51 -5.18
N ASP A 257 13.76 -5.01 -4.06
CA ASP A 257 13.39 -6.41 -3.81
C ASP A 257 12.46 -6.94 -4.92
N ASP A 258 11.42 -6.19 -5.27
CA ASP A 258 10.48 -6.52 -6.36
C ASP A 258 11.17 -6.75 -7.72
N ILE A 259 12.16 -5.91 -8.07
CA ILE A 259 12.88 -6.00 -9.35
C ILE A 259 13.76 -7.25 -9.38
N ILE A 260 14.40 -7.56 -8.26
CA ILE A 260 15.23 -8.76 -8.09
C ILE A 260 14.34 -10.01 -8.20
N ALA A 261 13.18 -10.01 -7.54
CA ALA A 261 12.20 -11.08 -7.62
C ALA A 261 11.65 -11.28 -9.05
N ILE A 262 11.29 -10.20 -9.75
CA ILE A 262 10.80 -10.25 -11.14
C ILE A 262 11.90 -10.75 -12.09
N THR A 263 13.13 -10.27 -11.93
CA THR A 263 14.28 -10.69 -12.76
C THR A 263 14.61 -12.17 -12.54
N GLY A 264 14.69 -12.60 -11.28
CA GLY A 264 14.94 -14.00 -10.92
C GLY A 264 13.83 -14.94 -11.38
N PHE A 265 12.57 -14.53 -11.21
CA PHE A 265 11.41 -15.26 -11.75
C PHE A 265 11.50 -15.41 -13.27
N SER A 266 11.75 -14.33 -14.01
CA SER A 266 11.88 -14.36 -15.47
C SER A 266 13.03 -15.27 -15.93
N ALA A 267 14.18 -15.24 -15.24
CA ALA A 267 15.31 -16.11 -15.51
C ALA A 267 14.97 -17.59 -15.27
N CYS A 268 14.34 -17.94 -14.14
CA CYS A 268 13.90 -19.31 -13.84
C CYS A 268 12.81 -19.80 -14.81
N LEU A 269 11.88 -18.93 -15.19
CA LEU A 269 10.82 -19.21 -16.16
C LEU A 269 11.42 -19.56 -17.53
N SER A 270 12.42 -18.78 -17.96
CA SER A 270 13.14 -19.02 -19.22
C SER A 270 13.87 -20.36 -19.24
N ILE A 271 14.41 -20.80 -18.09
CA ILE A 271 15.05 -22.11 -17.92
C ILE A 271 14.01 -23.23 -17.99
N ALA A 272 12.86 -23.07 -17.32
CA ALA A 272 11.80 -24.09 -17.25
C ALA A 272 11.12 -24.34 -18.61
N PHE A 273 10.99 -23.30 -19.45
CA PHE A 273 10.36 -23.37 -20.78
C PHE A 273 11.35 -23.36 -21.96
N SER A 274 12.67 -23.44 -21.70
CA SER A 274 13.74 -23.55 -22.71
C SER A 274 13.81 -22.47 -23.80
N SER A 275 13.09 -21.34 -23.66
CA SER A 275 12.88 -20.36 -24.74
C SER A 275 14.05 -19.40 -25.00
N GLY A 276 15.27 -19.70 -24.55
CA GLY A 276 16.45 -18.90 -24.86
C GLY A 276 17.63 -19.09 -23.89
N SER A 277 18.78 -18.52 -24.24
CA SER A 277 19.98 -18.54 -23.40
C SER A 277 19.82 -17.63 -22.18
N VAL A 278 19.89 -18.20 -20.97
CA VAL A 278 19.73 -17.52 -19.66
C VAL A 278 20.44 -16.17 -19.57
N LEU A 279 21.70 -16.10 -20.04
CA LEU A 279 22.52 -14.90 -20.01
C LEU A 279 21.89 -13.72 -20.79
N LYS A 280 21.23 -13.98 -21.92
CA LYS A 280 20.54 -12.93 -22.70
C LYS A 280 19.33 -12.38 -21.95
N ASN A 281 18.61 -13.21 -21.20
CA ASN A 281 17.39 -12.79 -20.49
C ASN A 281 17.73 -12.03 -19.20
N ILE A 282 18.81 -12.42 -18.51
CA ILE A 282 19.42 -11.63 -17.42
C ILE A 282 19.92 -10.28 -17.95
N LEU A 283 20.67 -10.27 -19.06
CA LEU A 283 21.19 -9.03 -19.65
C LEU A 283 20.08 -8.11 -20.16
N ALA A 284 19.03 -8.66 -20.76
CA ALA A 284 17.83 -7.93 -21.13
C ALA A 284 17.17 -7.29 -19.90
N SER A 285 16.98 -8.04 -18.82
CA SER A 285 16.41 -7.52 -17.57
C SER A 285 17.24 -6.36 -17.00
N PHE A 286 18.58 -6.46 -16.96
CA PHE A 286 19.46 -5.35 -16.56
C PHE A 286 19.36 -4.13 -17.48
N ARG A 287 19.26 -4.34 -18.80
CA ARG A 287 19.03 -3.27 -19.78
C ARG A 287 17.68 -2.58 -19.53
N ASP A 288 16.63 -3.35 -19.29
CA ASP A 288 15.27 -2.84 -19.11
C ASP A 288 15.14 -2.04 -17.80
N ILE A 289 15.81 -2.50 -16.75
CA ILE A 289 16.04 -1.77 -15.50
C ILE A 289 16.73 -0.42 -15.77
N LEU A 290 17.82 -0.42 -16.53
CA LEU A 290 18.59 0.80 -16.84
C LEU A 290 17.77 1.80 -17.68
N ILE A 291 17.03 1.31 -18.68
CA ILE A 291 16.13 2.13 -19.51
C ILE A 291 15.03 2.75 -18.64
N GLY A 292 14.38 1.96 -17.79
CA GLY A 292 13.32 2.43 -16.88
C GLY A 292 13.83 3.54 -15.94
N VAL A 293 14.97 3.32 -15.28
CA VAL A 293 15.58 4.32 -14.39
C VAL A 293 16.00 5.58 -15.14
N LEU A 294 16.66 5.45 -16.30
CA LEU A 294 17.15 6.60 -17.07
C LEU A 294 16.02 7.45 -17.63
N ALA A 295 15.04 6.82 -18.29
CA ALA A 295 13.87 7.52 -18.83
C ALA A 295 13.02 8.15 -17.71
N GLY A 296 12.86 7.44 -16.58
CA GLY A 296 12.18 7.94 -15.40
C GLY A 296 12.89 9.15 -14.80
N ALA A 297 14.22 9.11 -14.67
CA ALA A 297 15.00 10.25 -14.17
C ALA A 297 14.92 11.47 -15.11
N VAL A 298 15.03 11.27 -16.43
CA VAL A 298 14.92 12.35 -17.42
C VAL A 298 13.54 13.02 -17.38
N LEU A 299 12.45 12.23 -17.39
CA LEU A 299 11.10 12.78 -17.29
C LEU A 299 10.77 13.31 -15.87
N GLY A 300 11.42 12.80 -14.83
CA GLY A 300 11.39 13.36 -13.49
C GLY A 300 12.04 14.76 -13.43
N ILE A 301 13.16 14.97 -14.13
CA ILE A 301 13.77 16.30 -14.30
C ILE A 301 12.84 17.23 -15.08
N PHE A 302 12.20 16.74 -16.16
CA PHE A 302 11.21 17.52 -16.91
C PHE A 302 10.07 17.99 -15.99
N VAL A 303 9.45 17.09 -15.23
CA VAL A 303 8.36 17.42 -14.28
C VAL A 303 8.83 18.36 -13.16
N ARG A 304 10.08 18.21 -12.69
CA ARG A 304 10.68 19.06 -11.64
C ARG A 304 10.67 20.55 -12.02
N TYR A 305 10.76 20.86 -13.31
CA TYR A 305 10.70 22.22 -13.88
C TYR A 305 9.34 22.58 -14.51
N PHE A 306 8.61 21.62 -15.08
CA PHE A 306 7.31 21.83 -15.75
C PHE A 306 6.15 21.17 -14.99
N PRO A 307 5.10 21.94 -14.61
CA PRO A 307 4.85 23.33 -14.92
C PRO A 307 5.71 24.28 -14.06
N SER A 308 5.98 25.45 -14.64
CA SER A 308 6.66 26.56 -13.98
C SER A 308 5.75 27.20 -12.91
N GLU A 309 6.36 27.92 -11.96
CA GLU A 309 5.74 28.35 -10.70
C GLU A 309 4.71 29.48 -10.86
N ASP A 310 4.75 30.19 -11.98
CA ASP A 310 3.76 31.19 -12.43
C ASP A 310 2.35 30.59 -12.67
N GLN A 311 2.26 29.26 -12.85
CA GLN A 311 1.02 28.64 -13.27
C GLN A 311 0.04 28.37 -12.12
N THR A 312 -1.21 28.82 -12.31
CA THR A 312 -2.32 28.46 -11.41
C THR A 312 -2.54 26.94 -11.34
N LYS A 313 -2.94 26.48 -10.14
CA LYS A 313 -3.17 25.06 -9.79
C LYS A 313 -1.93 24.15 -10.01
N LEU A 314 -0.74 24.68 -9.77
CA LEU A 314 0.57 24.02 -9.93
C LEU A 314 0.62 22.56 -9.43
N SER A 315 0.23 22.31 -8.18
CA SER A 315 0.24 20.98 -7.57
C SER A 315 -0.69 19.96 -8.25
N LEU A 316 -1.86 20.38 -8.74
CA LEU A 316 -2.77 19.51 -9.49
C LEU A 316 -2.19 19.17 -10.87
N LYS A 317 -1.60 20.16 -11.57
CA LYS A 317 -0.93 19.93 -12.86
C LYS A 317 0.28 18.99 -12.71
N ARG A 318 1.12 19.19 -11.69
CA ARG A 318 2.25 18.30 -11.35
C ARG A 318 1.78 16.88 -11.01
N ALA A 319 0.75 16.74 -10.19
CA ALA A 319 0.17 15.44 -9.86
C ALA A 319 -0.42 14.73 -11.10
N PHE A 320 -1.13 15.46 -11.96
CA PHE A 320 -1.67 14.93 -13.21
C PHE A 320 -0.58 14.46 -14.17
N LEU A 321 0.48 15.27 -14.37
CA LEU A 321 1.61 14.90 -15.23
C LEU A 321 2.36 13.66 -14.72
N ILE A 322 2.63 13.56 -13.41
CA ILE A 322 3.24 12.36 -12.82
C ILE A 322 2.32 11.15 -13.03
N LEU A 323 1.03 11.29 -12.72
CA LEU A 323 0.06 10.20 -12.83
C LEU A 323 -0.06 9.69 -14.27
N SER A 324 -0.23 10.58 -15.24
CA SER A 324 -0.41 10.21 -16.65
C SER A 324 0.85 9.59 -17.23
N MET A 325 2.04 10.17 -17.02
CA MET A 325 3.29 9.60 -17.54
C MET A 325 3.60 8.23 -16.93
N CYS A 326 3.42 8.05 -15.61
CA CYS A 326 3.69 6.77 -14.96
C CYS A 326 2.69 5.69 -15.40
N VAL A 327 1.38 6.00 -15.48
CA VAL A 327 0.37 5.02 -15.94
C VAL A 327 0.60 4.64 -17.40
N SER A 328 0.83 5.62 -18.28
CA SER A 328 1.19 5.34 -19.68
C SER A 328 2.47 4.53 -19.82
N ALA A 329 3.50 4.79 -19.00
CA ALA A 329 4.74 4.02 -19.03
C ALA A 329 4.56 2.58 -18.53
N VAL A 330 3.80 2.36 -17.45
CA VAL A 330 3.54 1.00 -16.93
C VAL A 330 2.70 0.19 -17.92
N LEU A 331 1.58 0.73 -18.40
CA LEU A 331 0.73 0.03 -19.38
C LEU A 331 1.48 -0.18 -20.72
N GLY A 332 2.18 0.85 -21.22
CA GLY A 332 3.01 0.75 -22.42
C GLY A 332 4.13 -0.27 -22.28
N SER A 333 4.81 -0.34 -21.11
CA SER A 333 5.85 -1.35 -20.86
C SER A 333 5.32 -2.78 -20.92
N HIS A 334 4.06 -3.01 -20.50
CA HIS A 334 3.40 -4.30 -20.61
C HIS A 334 3.06 -4.68 -22.07
N HIS A 335 2.79 -3.71 -22.94
CA HIS A 335 2.59 -3.96 -24.38
C HIS A 335 3.92 -4.22 -25.13
N ILE A 336 5.03 -3.62 -24.68
CA ILE A 336 6.36 -3.79 -25.28
C ILE A 336 7.10 -5.02 -24.69
N GLY A 337 6.60 -5.61 -23.61
CA GLY A 337 7.22 -6.76 -22.90
C GLY A 337 8.29 -6.38 -21.87
N LEU A 338 8.47 -5.09 -21.58
CA LEU A 338 9.47 -4.54 -20.67
C LEU A 338 8.95 -4.47 -19.21
N HIS A 339 8.41 -5.57 -18.70
CA HIS A 339 7.61 -5.60 -17.45
C HIS A 339 8.32 -4.99 -16.22
N ALA A 340 9.65 -5.10 -16.11
CA ALA A 340 10.42 -4.50 -15.01
C ALA A 340 10.64 -2.99 -15.14
N ALA A 341 10.60 -2.44 -16.36
CA ALA A 341 10.95 -1.05 -16.64
C ALA A 341 9.91 -0.05 -16.10
N GLY A 342 8.60 -0.36 -16.22
CA GLY A 342 7.52 0.56 -15.87
C GLY A 342 7.45 0.93 -14.38
N GLY A 343 7.66 -0.04 -13.49
CA GLY A 343 7.68 0.19 -12.04
C GLY A 343 8.87 1.04 -11.61
N LEU A 344 10.06 0.75 -12.16
CA LEU A 344 11.28 1.52 -11.94
C LEU A 344 11.18 2.94 -12.47
N PHE A 345 10.66 3.09 -13.69
CA PHE A 345 10.37 4.38 -14.30
C PHE A 345 9.49 5.24 -13.38
N THR A 346 8.42 4.64 -12.85
CA THR A 346 7.48 5.30 -11.95
C THR A 346 8.15 5.79 -10.67
N LEU A 347 8.97 4.94 -10.05
CA LEU A 347 9.70 5.28 -8.83
C LEU A 347 10.75 6.37 -9.10
N ALA A 348 11.53 6.25 -10.17
CA ALA A 348 12.57 7.20 -10.54
C ALA A 348 11.99 8.58 -10.91
N LEU A 349 10.93 8.62 -11.72
CA LEU A 349 10.25 9.86 -12.10
C LEU A 349 9.68 10.58 -10.88
N SER A 350 8.91 9.87 -10.06
CA SER A 350 8.27 10.46 -8.88
C SER A 350 9.27 10.90 -7.81
N PHE A 351 10.36 10.15 -7.61
CA PHE A 351 11.45 10.55 -6.73
C PHE A 351 12.16 11.82 -7.24
N VAL A 352 12.64 11.80 -8.49
CA VAL A 352 13.44 12.90 -9.06
C VAL A 352 12.62 14.19 -9.18
N ALA A 353 11.34 14.10 -9.57
CA ALA A 353 10.41 15.22 -9.54
C ALA A 353 10.31 15.85 -8.13
N GLY A 354 10.20 15.00 -7.10
CA GLY A 354 10.03 15.41 -5.70
C GLY A 354 11.28 15.93 -4.98
N VAL A 355 12.48 15.94 -5.56
CA VAL A 355 13.74 16.30 -4.86
C VAL A 355 13.78 17.77 -4.43
N ASN A 356 13.32 18.70 -5.27
CA ASN A 356 13.35 20.14 -4.99
C ASN A 356 12.02 20.70 -4.46
N TRP A 357 10.98 19.86 -4.34
CA TRP A 357 9.68 20.33 -3.89
C TRP A 357 9.59 20.25 -2.36
N SER A 358 9.37 21.40 -1.72
CA SER A 358 9.07 21.50 -0.29
C SER A 358 7.56 21.35 -0.06
N THR A 359 6.84 22.46 0.11
CA THR A 359 5.39 22.48 0.36
C THR A 359 4.59 21.85 -0.78
N GLU A 360 5.05 21.99 -2.03
CA GLU A 360 4.39 21.39 -3.20
C GLU A 360 4.42 19.86 -3.18
N LYS A 361 5.46 19.23 -2.61
CA LYS A 361 5.57 17.77 -2.49
C LYS A 361 4.41 17.20 -1.69
N ILE A 362 4.11 17.82 -0.56
CA ILE A 362 3.00 17.46 0.33
C ILE A 362 1.64 17.66 -0.38
N ARG A 363 1.49 18.74 -1.16
CA ARG A 363 0.27 19.01 -1.94
C ARG A 363 0.06 17.96 -3.04
N VAL A 364 1.10 17.64 -3.81
CA VAL A 364 1.08 16.59 -4.84
C VAL A 364 0.80 15.21 -4.21
N GLN A 365 1.51 14.85 -3.14
CA GLN A 365 1.27 13.59 -2.41
C GLN A 365 -0.17 13.46 -1.94
N ARG A 366 -0.80 14.54 -1.45
CA ARG A 366 -2.21 14.53 -1.04
C ARG A 366 -3.14 14.20 -2.22
N VAL A 367 -2.89 14.76 -3.41
CA VAL A 367 -3.67 14.44 -4.62
C VAL A 367 -3.51 12.97 -5.00
N ILE A 368 -2.28 12.44 -5.02
CA ILE A 368 -2.05 11.03 -5.33
C ILE A 368 -2.64 10.10 -4.24
N LYS A 369 -2.62 10.49 -2.97
CA LYS A 369 -3.26 9.77 -1.85
C LYS A 369 -4.79 9.71 -2.03
N THR A 370 -5.42 10.77 -2.55
CA THR A 370 -6.85 10.75 -2.95
C THR A 370 -7.11 9.76 -4.07
N VAL A 371 -6.28 9.73 -5.11
CA VAL A 371 -6.38 8.74 -6.21
C VAL A 371 -6.20 7.32 -5.68
N TRP A 372 -5.26 7.11 -4.76
CA TRP A 372 -5.04 5.81 -4.13
C TRP A 372 -6.24 5.32 -3.31
N TYR A 373 -6.98 6.18 -2.61
CA TYR A 373 -8.20 5.74 -1.92
C TYR A 373 -9.28 5.17 -2.86
N ILE A 374 -9.26 5.53 -4.15
CA ILE A 374 -10.13 4.95 -5.18
C ILE A 374 -9.57 3.61 -5.69
N PHE A 375 -8.26 3.54 -5.94
CA PHE A 375 -7.61 2.35 -6.48
C PHE A 375 -7.31 1.25 -5.44
N GLN A 376 -7.25 1.57 -4.15
CA GLN A 376 -6.95 0.62 -3.08
C GLN A 376 -8.04 -0.46 -2.92
N PRO A 377 -9.36 -0.14 -2.84
CA PRO A 377 -10.40 -1.16 -2.82
C PRO A 377 -10.41 -2.03 -4.09
N LEU A 378 -10.18 -1.41 -5.26
CA LEU A 378 -10.07 -2.14 -6.53
C LEU A 378 -8.91 -3.14 -6.49
N LEU A 379 -7.70 -2.72 -6.10
CA LEU A 379 -6.52 -3.57 -6.05
C LEU A 379 -6.72 -4.79 -5.16
N PHE A 380 -7.14 -4.58 -3.91
CA PHE A 380 -7.27 -5.67 -2.93
C PHE A 380 -8.52 -6.53 -3.17
N GLY A 381 -9.62 -5.94 -3.64
CA GLY A 381 -10.82 -6.69 -4.05
C GLY A 381 -10.55 -7.59 -5.27
N LEU A 382 -9.93 -7.05 -6.32
CA LEU A 382 -9.56 -7.82 -7.52
C LEU A 382 -8.51 -8.89 -7.21
N VAL A 383 -7.59 -8.63 -6.28
CA VAL A 383 -6.66 -9.64 -5.74
C VAL A 383 -7.40 -10.76 -5.03
N GLY A 384 -8.38 -10.43 -4.17
CA GLY A 384 -9.18 -11.43 -3.46
C GLY A 384 -9.97 -12.34 -4.40
N SER A 385 -10.52 -11.78 -5.49
CA SER A 385 -11.36 -12.53 -6.43
C SER A 385 -10.62 -13.48 -7.37
N GLU A 386 -9.29 -13.45 -7.41
CA GLU A 386 -8.50 -14.44 -8.17
C GLU A 386 -8.39 -15.78 -7.42
N VAL A 387 -8.59 -15.78 -6.10
CA VAL A 387 -8.38 -16.96 -5.25
C VAL A 387 -9.63 -17.86 -5.27
N SER A 388 -9.54 -19.01 -5.94
CA SER A 388 -10.58 -20.04 -5.99
C SER A 388 -10.21 -21.24 -5.10
N VAL A 389 -10.98 -21.46 -4.04
CA VAL A 389 -10.83 -22.61 -3.11
C VAL A 389 -11.19 -23.93 -3.81
N THR A 390 -12.18 -23.92 -4.70
CA THR A 390 -12.57 -25.10 -5.49
C THR A 390 -11.44 -25.62 -6.40
N SER A 391 -10.45 -24.79 -6.72
CA SER A 391 -9.26 -25.18 -7.48
C SER A 391 -8.14 -25.78 -6.62
N LEU A 392 -8.25 -25.74 -5.29
CA LEU A 392 -7.20 -26.18 -4.35
C LEU A 392 -7.49 -27.58 -3.80
N LYS A 393 -6.55 -28.51 -3.98
CA LYS A 393 -6.59 -29.82 -3.30
C LYS A 393 -6.32 -29.61 -1.80
N SER A 394 -7.25 -30.02 -0.93
CA SER A 394 -7.15 -29.83 0.53
C SER A 394 -5.79 -30.22 1.13
N ASN A 395 -5.26 -31.40 0.77
CA ASN A 395 -3.96 -31.89 1.26
C ASN A 395 -2.77 -30.99 0.85
N ALA A 396 -2.86 -30.29 -0.29
CA ALA A 396 -1.79 -29.39 -0.75
C ALA A 396 -1.76 -28.07 0.03
N ILE A 397 -2.89 -27.62 0.59
CA ILE A 397 -2.98 -26.34 1.32
C ILE A 397 -2.07 -26.36 2.55
N GLY A 398 -2.12 -27.43 3.35
CA GLY A 398 -1.27 -27.58 4.54
C GLY A 398 0.23 -27.55 4.19
N ILE A 399 0.63 -28.27 3.14
CA ILE A 399 2.02 -28.30 2.68
C ILE A 399 2.48 -26.91 2.20
N CYS A 400 1.66 -26.20 1.42
CA CYS A 400 1.97 -24.84 0.99
C CYS A 400 2.13 -23.86 2.18
N VAL A 401 1.26 -23.95 3.20
CA VAL A 401 1.34 -23.12 4.41
C VAL A 401 2.62 -23.42 5.20
N VAL A 402 3.00 -24.68 5.35
CA VAL A 402 4.26 -25.07 6.03
C VAL A 402 5.48 -24.56 5.25
N THR A 403 5.52 -24.78 3.93
CA THR A 403 6.61 -24.30 3.06
C THR A 403 6.78 -22.77 3.18
N MET A 404 5.69 -22.02 3.05
CA MET A 404 5.72 -20.55 3.14
C MET A 404 6.13 -20.07 4.54
N SER A 405 5.67 -20.73 5.60
CA SER A 405 6.00 -20.36 6.98
C SER A 405 7.48 -20.58 7.28
N LEU A 406 8.06 -21.70 6.83
CA LEU A 406 9.48 -21.99 7.03
C LEU A 406 10.38 -21.03 6.21
N ALA A 407 9.99 -20.73 4.96
CA ALA A 407 10.67 -19.72 4.15
C ALA A 407 10.66 -18.32 4.81
N LEU A 408 9.51 -17.90 5.35
CA LEU A 408 9.35 -16.64 6.07
C LEU A 408 10.22 -16.57 7.34
N LEU A 409 10.35 -17.66 8.10
CA LEU A 409 11.25 -17.71 9.27
C LEU A 409 12.72 -17.49 8.86
N VAL A 410 13.14 -18.10 7.74
CA VAL A 410 14.47 -17.87 7.16
C VAL A 410 14.62 -16.41 6.71
N ARG A 411 13.61 -15.82 6.06
CA ARG A 411 13.60 -14.41 5.64
C ARG A 411 13.78 -13.46 6.84
N ILE A 412 13.02 -13.65 7.91
CA ILE A 412 13.06 -12.82 9.13
C ILE A 412 14.46 -12.93 9.79
N SER A 413 14.95 -14.15 9.99
CA SER A 413 16.26 -14.40 10.61
C SER A 413 17.40 -13.82 9.78
N CYS A 414 17.38 -14.04 8.47
CA CYS A 414 18.34 -13.47 7.52
C CYS A 414 18.32 -11.94 7.55
N THR A 415 17.13 -11.32 7.49
CA THR A 415 16.98 -9.86 7.52
C THR A 415 17.56 -9.27 8.80
N PHE A 416 17.29 -9.89 9.95
CA PHE A 416 17.85 -9.47 11.23
C PHE A 416 19.39 -9.53 11.23
N LEU A 417 19.99 -10.64 10.79
CA LEU A 417 21.44 -10.83 10.70
C LEU A 417 22.10 -9.81 9.75
N LEU A 418 21.52 -9.60 8.57
CA LEU A 418 22.02 -8.62 7.60
C LEU A 418 21.97 -7.18 8.13
N MET A 419 21.02 -6.86 9.02
CA MET A 419 20.95 -5.54 9.66
C MET A 419 21.91 -5.37 10.85
N CYS A 420 22.64 -6.40 11.28
CA CYS A 420 23.53 -6.31 12.45
C CYS A 420 24.59 -5.20 12.32
N PHE A 421 25.20 -5.06 11.15
CA PHE A 421 26.26 -4.10 10.84
C PHE A 421 25.75 -2.77 10.23
N ALA A 422 24.56 -2.30 10.62
CA ALA A 422 23.93 -1.10 10.04
C ALA A 422 23.81 0.10 11.01
N GLY A 423 24.29 -0.01 12.25
CA GLY A 423 24.13 1.05 13.26
C GLY A 423 22.71 1.17 13.86
N PHE A 424 21.82 0.22 13.54
CA PHE A 424 20.48 0.16 14.12
C PHE A 424 20.49 -0.43 15.54
N SER A 425 19.57 0.05 16.38
CA SER A 425 19.32 -0.54 17.71
C SER A 425 18.64 -1.91 17.58
N PHE A 426 18.67 -2.73 18.63
CA PHE A 426 18.05 -4.07 18.61
C PHE A 426 16.54 -4.02 18.26
N LYS A 427 15.81 -3.05 18.81
CA LYS A 427 14.38 -2.83 18.52
C LYS A 427 14.15 -2.41 17.07
N GLU A 428 15.02 -1.57 16.49
CA GLU A 428 14.97 -1.18 15.08
C GLU A 428 15.25 -2.35 14.14
N LYS A 429 16.21 -3.23 14.47
CA LYS A 429 16.51 -4.45 13.68
C LYS A 429 15.32 -5.40 13.62
N ILE A 430 14.64 -5.62 14.76
CA ILE A 430 13.41 -6.41 14.81
C ILE A 430 12.31 -5.74 13.98
N PHE A 431 12.12 -4.42 14.13
CA PHE A 431 11.13 -3.68 13.35
C PHE A 431 11.36 -3.81 11.83
N ILE A 432 12.62 -3.68 11.36
CA ILE A 432 12.98 -3.86 9.95
C ILE A 432 12.66 -5.29 9.48
N ALA A 433 13.05 -6.31 10.25
CA ALA A 433 12.81 -7.71 9.90
C ALA A 433 11.32 -8.07 9.83
N LEU A 434 10.50 -7.61 10.79
CA LEU A 434 9.05 -7.83 10.80
C LEU A 434 8.32 -7.02 9.72
N SER A 435 8.81 -5.82 9.41
CA SER A 435 8.29 -5.00 8.29
C SER A 435 8.54 -5.64 6.92
N TRP A 436 9.41 -6.64 6.83
CA TRP A 436 9.77 -7.36 5.60
C TRP A 436 8.92 -8.61 5.32
N ILE A 437 7.90 -8.87 6.14
CA ILE A 437 6.97 -10.00 6.02
C ILE A 437 5.88 -9.82 4.93
N PRO A 438 5.29 -8.63 4.68
CA PRO A 438 4.08 -8.52 3.84
C PRO A 438 4.26 -9.00 2.39
N LYS A 439 3.42 -9.96 1.99
CA LYS A 439 3.33 -10.53 0.64
C LYS A 439 1.93 -10.32 0.06
N ALA A 440 1.84 -9.93 -1.21
CA ALA A 440 0.58 -9.84 -1.96
C ALA A 440 0.82 -9.65 -3.47
N THR A 441 1.05 -8.41 -3.91
CA THR A 441 0.70 -8.02 -5.30
C THR A 441 1.67 -8.50 -6.36
N VAL A 442 2.98 -8.43 -6.11
CA VAL A 442 4.01 -8.91 -7.06
C VAL A 442 3.92 -10.43 -7.19
N GLN A 443 3.87 -11.13 -6.06
CA GLN A 443 3.64 -12.58 -5.97
C GLN A 443 2.40 -13.01 -6.77
N ILE A 444 1.27 -12.32 -6.63
CA ILE A 444 0.03 -12.66 -7.36
C ILE A 444 0.19 -12.42 -8.86
N ASN A 445 0.75 -11.29 -9.29
CA ASN A 445 0.95 -11.03 -10.71
C ASN A 445 1.87 -12.08 -11.37
N GLN A 446 2.96 -12.48 -10.70
CA GLN A 446 3.85 -13.55 -11.19
C GLN A 446 3.16 -14.92 -11.21
N ALA A 447 2.38 -15.26 -10.17
CA ALA A 447 1.62 -16.51 -10.11
C ALA A 447 0.55 -16.59 -11.21
N ILE A 448 -0.16 -15.50 -11.49
CA ILE A 448 -1.16 -15.43 -12.58
C ILE A 448 -0.47 -15.59 -13.94
N LEU A 449 0.66 -14.92 -14.17
CA LEU A 449 1.44 -15.07 -15.41
C LEU A 449 1.91 -16.52 -15.60
N LEU A 450 2.40 -17.16 -14.53
CA LEU A 450 2.80 -18.57 -14.57
C LEU A 450 1.64 -19.51 -14.91
N LEU A 451 0.48 -19.30 -14.26
CA LEU A 451 -0.74 -20.09 -14.53
C LEU A 451 -1.27 -19.89 -15.96
N PHE A 452 -1.13 -18.69 -16.52
CA PHE A 452 -1.50 -18.39 -17.91
C PHE A 452 -0.59 -19.17 -18.88
N LEU A 453 0.73 -19.06 -18.74
CA LEU A 453 1.70 -19.75 -19.59
C LEU A 453 1.58 -21.28 -19.47
N LEU A 454 1.37 -21.81 -18.26
CA LEU A 454 1.10 -23.23 -18.04
C LEU A 454 -0.19 -23.69 -18.75
N ARG A 455 -1.24 -22.87 -18.76
CA ARG A 455 -2.49 -23.18 -19.47
C ARG A 455 -2.31 -23.15 -20.99
N GLU A 456 -1.54 -22.20 -21.50
CA GLU A 456 -1.21 -22.09 -22.92
C GLU A 456 -0.38 -23.29 -23.40
N GLU A 457 0.70 -23.64 -22.69
CA GLU A 457 1.49 -24.87 -22.92
C GLU A 457 0.63 -26.13 -22.85
N TRP A 458 -0.26 -26.26 -21.86
CA TRP A 458 -1.17 -27.41 -21.75
C TRP A 458 -2.18 -27.49 -22.90
N THR A 459 -2.62 -26.34 -23.42
CA THR A 459 -3.54 -26.29 -24.57
C THR A 459 -2.79 -26.68 -25.84
N ASN A 460 -1.59 -26.15 -26.05
CA ASN A 460 -0.71 -26.50 -27.16
C ASN A 460 -0.29 -27.99 -27.11
N CYS A 461 0.00 -28.56 -25.94
CA CYS A 461 0.26 -30.00 -25.75
C CYS A 461 -0.99 -30.90 -25.91
N LYS A 462 -2.20 -30.36 -25.80
CA LYS A 462 -3.43 -31.10 -26.15
C LYS A 462 -3.70 -31.08 -27.66
N VAL A 463 -3.36 -29.98 -28.34
CA VAL A 463 -3.51 -29.82 -29.79
C VAL A 463 -2.43 -30.61 -30.55
N ALA A 464 -1.17 -30.50 -30.12
CA ALA A 464 -0.07 -31.31 -30.62
C ALA A 464 0.15 -32.51 -29.69
N LYS A 465 -0.22 -33.73 -30.14
CA LYS A 465 0.00 -35.01 -29.42
C LYS A 465 1.49 -35.27 -29.16
N CYS A 466 2.06 -34.65 -28.14
CA CYS A 466 3.48 -34.68 -27.86
C CYS A 466 3.86 -35.76 -26.83
N LYS A 467 4.94 -36.48 -27.12
CA LYS A 467 5.32 -37.75 -26.50
C LYS A 467 6.18 -37.55 -25.23
N TYR A 468 5.73 -36.70 -24.31
CA TYR A 468 6.47 -36.32 -23.08
C TYR A 468 5.63 -36.43 -21.79
N THR A 469 5.02 -37.59 -21.58
CA THR A 469 4.28 -37.94 -20.36
C THR A 469 5.12 -38.85 -19.44
N LYS A 470 5.85 -38.24 -18.49
CA LYS A 470 6.18 -38.88 -17.18
C LYS A 470 6.75 -37.95 -16.11
N GLU A 471 7.38 -36.82 -16.45
CA GLU A 471 7.99 -35.87 -15.47
C GLU A 471 7.17 -34.58 -15.22
N ARG A 472 5.98 -34.46 -15.82
CA ARG A 472 5.07 -33.28 -15.69
C ARG A 472 3.68 -33.63 -15.10
N GLN A 473 3.53 -34.79 -14.47
CA GLN A 473 2.36 -35.16 -13.65
C GLN A 473 2.72 -35.10 -12.17
#